data_AF-A0A3C1WRT3-F1
#
_entry.id   AF-A0A3C1WRT3-F1
#
_cell.length_a   1.000
_cell.length_b   1.000
_cell.length_c   1.000
_cell.angle_alpha   90.00
_cell.angle_beta   90.00
_cell.angle_gamma   90.00
#
_symmetry.space_group_name_H-M   'P 1'
#
loop_
_entity.id
_entity.type
_entity.pdbx_description
1 polymer ?
#
loop_
_entity_poly.entity_id
_entity_poly.type
_entity_poly.pdbx_seq_one_letter_code
_entity_poly.pdbx_strand_id
1 'polypeptide(L)'
;MVDDGSNIIYVNGTYAGDDDLGKLLADFMQPDTSKINFKELANGVRYFKEEGGWENMCEAVEKYAEKKSEIAEKRGAINSRAEDIISIMTNAKLSLNQALDMLGVKGEERSLITEEVKKRQKAIS
;
A
#
# COMPACT_ATOMS: atom_id res chain seq x y z
N MET A 1 11.67 18.23 19.77
CA MET A 1 11.70 18.98 18.49
C MET A 1 12.84 18.41 17.69
N VAL A 2 12.59 18.02 16.44
CA VAL A 2 13.65 17.60 15.53
C VAL A 2 14.22 18.92 14.98
N ASP A 3 15.47 19.22 15.31
CA ASP A 3 16.16 20.45 14.87
C ASP A 3 16.78 20.21 13.49
N ASP A 4 15.92 20.05 12.48
CA ASP A 4 16.32 19.88 11.07
C ASP A 4 16.15 21.19 10.27
N GLY A 5 15.85 22.30 10.95
CA GLY A 5 15.59 23.61 10.34
C GLY A 5 14.22 23.72 9.65
N SER A 6 13.34 22.72 9.74
CA SER A 6 12.00 22.78 9.19
C SER A 6 10.99 23.33 10.20
N ASN A 7 10.21 24.35 9.79
CA ASN A 7 9.08 24.86 10.56
C ASN A 7 7.79 24.36 9.89
N ILE A 8 7.06 23.46 10.55
CA ILE A 8 5.77 22.96 10.05
C ILE A 8 4.68 23.93 10.49
N ILE A 9 4.01 24.55 9.51
CA ILE A 9 2.87 25.44 9.75
C ILE A 9 1.58 24.68 9.40
N TYR A 10 0.63 24.65 10.33
CA TYR A 10 -0.70 24.10 10.10
C TYR A 10 -1.67 25.22 9.72
N VAL A 11 -2.36 25.04 8.60
CA VAL A 11 -3.33 25.99 8.06
C VAL A 11 -4.64 25.29 7.73
N ASN A 12 -5.74 26.02 7.76
CA ASN A 12 -7.02 25.49 7.27
C ASN A 12 -7.02 25.51 5.73
N GLY A 13 -6.90 24.33 5.10
CA GLY A 13 -6.90 24.20 3.64
C GLY A 13 -8.21 24.58 2.94
N THR A 14 -9.30 24.78 3.68
CA THR A 14 -10.57 25.28 3.14
C THR A 14 -10.70 26.80 3.18
N TYR A 15 -9.72 27.50 3.76
CA TYR A 15 -9.72 28.94 3.83
C TYR A 15 -9.62 29.55 2.42
N ALA A 16 -10.58 30.39 2.07
CA ALA A 16 -10.70 31.03 0.76
C ALA A 16 -10.83 32.56 0.90
N GLY A 17 -10.02 33.16 1.77
CA GLY A 17 -9.94 34.61 1.90
C GLY A 17 -9.33 35.28 0.66
N ASP A 18 -9.55 36.58 0.51
CA ASP A 18 -8.93 37.41 -0.54
C ASP A 18 -7.59 38.04 -0.10
N ASP A 19 -7.06 37.58 1.04
CA ASP A 19 -5.76 37.99 1.55
C ASP A 19 -4.62 37.13 0.96
N ASP A 20 -3.38 37.46 1.33
CA ASP A 20 -2.19 36.76 0.82
C ASP A 20 -2.17 35.28 1.22
N LEU A 21 -2.72 34.95 2.39
CA LEU A 21 -2.85 33.56 2.83
C LEU A 21 -3.85 32.80 1.95
N GLY A 22 -5.01 33.38 1.67
CA GLY A 22 -6.02 32.76 0.81
C GLY A 22 -5.52 32.58 -0.62
N LYS A 23 -4.79 33.56 -1.16
CA LYS A 23 -4.09 33.43 -2.45
C LYS A 23 -3.05 32.33 -2.43
N LEU A 24 -2.26 32.21 -1.36
CA LEU A 24 -1.24 31.18 -1.23
C LEU A 24 -1.88 29.77 -1.24
N LEU A 25 -2.97 29.58 -0.49
CA LEU A 25 -3.70 28.31 -0.47
C LEU A 25 -4.32 27.99 -1.82
N ALA A 26 -4.90 28.99 -2.51
CA ALA A 26 -5.42 28.84 -3.86
C ALA A 26 -4.32 28.43 -4.86
N ASP A 27 -3.13 29.03 -4.74
CA ASP A 27 -1.97 28.72 -5.58
C ASP A 27 -1.47 27.28 -5.40
N PHE A 28 -1.47 26.74 -4.17
CA PHE A 28 -1.13 25.33 -3.94
C PHE A 28 -2.09 24.37 -4.67
N MET A 29 -3.37 24.75 -4.77
CA MET A 29 -4.42 23.98 -5.44
C MET A 29 -4.47 24.22 -6.95
N GLN A 30 -3.82 25.27 -7.47
CA GLN A 30 -3.81 25.60 -8.90
C GLN A 30 -3.02 24.55 -9.69
N PRO A 31 -3.62 23.84 -10.67
CA PRO A 31 -2.91 22.86 -11.48
C PRO A 31 -1.93 23.49 -12.48
N ASP A 32 -2.27 24.65 -13.03
CA ASP A 32 -1.46 25.33 -14.05
C ASP A 32 -0.50 26.33 -13.39
N THR A 33 0.80 26.05 -13.42
CA THR A 33 1.79 26.88 -12.74
C THR A 33 1.92 28.28 -13.34
N SER A 34 1.47 28.49 -14.57
CA SER A 34 1.42 29.84 -15.18
C SER A 34 0.34 30.74 -14.55
N LYS A 35 -0.64 30.14 -13.85
CA LYS A 35 -1.72 30.84 -13.16
C LYS A 35 -1.47 31.05 -11.66
N ILE A 36 -0.32 30.61 -11.15
CA ILE A 36 0.08 30.80 -9.75
C ILE A 36 0.56 32.25 -9.56
N ASN A 37 0.11 32.91 -8.50
CA ASN A 37 0.47 34.28 -8.17
C ASN A 37 1.90 34.39 -7.64
N PHE A 38 2.28 33.50 -6.71
CA PHE A 38 3.62 33.49 -6.10
C PHE A 38 4.65 32.77 -6.98
N LYS A 39 5.56 33.54 -7.60
CA LYS A 39 6.53 33.01 -8.58
C LYS A 39 7.50 31.99 -7.99
N GLU A 40 7.93 32.19 -6.74
CA GLU A 40 8.79 31.26 -6.01
C GLU A 40 8.09 29.91 -5.84
N LEU A 41 6.80 29.93 -5.48
CA LEU A 41 5.97 28.74 -5.38
C LEU A 41 5.80 28.09 -6.75
N ALA A 42 5.44 28.85 -7.78
CA ALA A 42 5.25 28.36 -9.15
C ALA A 42 6.47 27.58 -9.64
N ASN A 43 7.67 28.14 -9.47
CA ASN A 43 8.92 27.48 -9.84
C ASN A 43 9.19 26.22 -9.00
N GLY A 44 8.91 26.26 -7.69
CA GLY A 44 9.11 25.12 -6.81
C GLY A 44 8.18 23.93 -7.10
N VAL A 45 6.95 24.19 -7.56
CA VAL A 45 5.95 23.14 -7.82
C VAL A 45 5.87 22.68 -9.27
N ARG A 46 6.55 23.36 -10.21
CA ARG A 46 6.46 23.11 -11.66
C ARG A 46 6.76 21.66 -12.03
N TYR A 47 7.82 21.09 -11.47
CA TYR A 47 8.14 19.68 -11.70
C TYR A 47 6.99 18.75 -11.34
N PHE A 48 6.40 18.95 -10.15
CA PHE A 48 5.34 18.11 -9.63
C PHE A 48 4.02 18.25 -10.39
N LYS A 49 3.74 19.43 -10.96
CA LYS A 49 2.47 19.72 -11.63
C LYS A 49 2.52 19.56 -13.16
N GLU A 50 3.69 19.73 -13.80
CA GLU A 50 3.79 19.82 -15.26
C GLU A 50 4.94 19.01 -15.87
N GLU A 51 6.12 18.95 -15.24
CA GLU A 51 7.31 18.30 -15.84
C GLU A 51 7.40 16.81 -15.49
N GLY A 52 6.27 16.11 -15.53
CA GLY A 52 6.18 14.66 -15.34
C GLY A 52 6.15 14.17 -13.89
N GLY A 53 6.23 15.05 -12.90
CA GLY A 53 6.07 14.65 -11.50
C GLY A 53 4.71 14.03 -11.18
N TRP A 54 3.64 14.49 -11.85
CA TRP A 54 2.30 13.90 -11.75
C TRP A 54 2.27 12.48 -12.32
N GLU A 55 2.74 12.28 -13.55
CA GLU A 55 2.77 10.97 -14.20
C GLU A 55 3.62 9.96 -13.42
N ASN A 56 4.82 10.38 -12.99
CA ASN A 56 5.71 9.54 -12.19
C ASN A 56 5.06 9.10 -10.87
N MET A 57 4.31 9.99 -10.22
CA MET A 57 3.59 9.66 -8.98
C MET A 57 2.45 8.68 -9.25
N CYS A 58 1.63 8.92 -10.28
CA CYS A 58 0.56 8.01 -10.68
C CYS A 58 1.11 6.61 -10.98
N GLU A 59 2.15 6.50 -11.80
CA GLU A 59 2.79 5.23 -12.13
C GLU A 59 3.33 4.51 -10.89
N ALA A 60 3.93 5.25 -9.95
CA ALA A 60 4.41 4.67 -8.69
C ALA A 60 3.27 4.11 -7.83
N VAL A 61 2.13 4.79 -7.77
CA VAL A 61 0.94 4.33 -7.04
C VAL A 61 0.33 3.11 -7.73
N GLU A 62 0.21 3.11 -9.05
CA GLU A 62 -0.30 1.96 -9.83
C GLU A 62 0.56 0.72 -9.61
N LYS A 63 1.88 0.82 -9.78
CA LYS A 63 2.81 -0.29 -9.51
C LYS A 63 2.74 -0.79 -8.06
N TYR A 64 2.56 0.11 -7.11
CA TYR A 64 2.36 -0.27 -5.71
C TYR A 64 1.06 -1.05 -5.52
N ALA A 65 -0.04 -0.60 -6.12
CA ALA A 65 -1.33 -1.26 -6.06
C ALA A 65 -1.29 -2.65 -6.71
N GLU A 66 -0.69 -2.76 -7.90
CA GLU A 66 -0.47 -4.04 -8.60
C GLU A 66 0.33 -5.02 -7.74
N LYS A 67 1.48 -4.58 -7.21
CA LYS A 67 2.30 -5.40 -6.32
C LYS A 67 1.53 -5.86 -5.08
N LYS A 68 0.68 -5.00 -4.51
CA LYS A 68 -0.18 -5.37 -3.38
C LYS A 68 -1.25 -6.39 -3.78
N SER A 69 -1.83 -6.27 -4.96
CA SER A 69 -2.77 -7.24 -5.51
C SER A 69 -2.13 -8.62 -5.69
N GLU A 70 -0.96 -8.69 -6.35
CA GLU A 70 -0.23 -9.95 -6.54
C GLU A 70 0.12 -10.64 -5.22
N ILE A 71 0.53 -9.86 -4.21
CA ILE A 71 0.82 -10.40 -2.86
C ILE A 71 -0.47 -10.91 -2.21
N ALA A 72 -1.59 -10.19 -2.37
CA ALA A 72 -2.87 -10.59 -1.81
C ALA A 72 -3.39 -11.88 -2.46
N GLU A 73 -3.29 -12.02 -3.78
CA GLU A 73 -3.67 -13.23 -4.52
C GLU A 73 -2.83 -14.43 -4.08
N LYS A 74 -1.49 -14.28 -4.02
CA LYS A 74 -0.59 -15.34 -3.53
C LYS A 74 -0.92 -15.76 -2.10
N ARG A 75 -1.21 -14.80 -1.22
CA ARG A 75 -1.66 -15.08 0.16
C ARG A 75 -3.02 -15.76 0.18
N GLY A 76 -3.96 -15.34 -0.66
CA GLY A 76 -5.28 -15.97 -0.81
C GLY A 76 -5.17 -17.44 -1.21
N ALA A 77 -4.32 -17.76 -2.19
CA ALA A 77 -4.06 -19.13 -2.61
C ALA A 77 -3.47 -19.99 -1.48
N ILE A 78 -2.47 -19.48 -0.76
CA ILE A 78 -1.88 -20.17 0.40
C ILE A 78 -2.92 -20.38 1.50
N ASN A 79 -3.73 -19.36 1.78
CA ASN A 79 -4.79 -19.40 2.79
C ASN A 79 -5.84 -20.47 2.47
N SER A 80 -6.34 -20.50 1.23
CA SER A 80 -7.32 -21.50 0.78
C SER A 80 -6.73 -22.91 0.90
N ARG A 81 -5.49 -23.11 0.45
CA ARG A 81 -4.83 -24.42 0.58
C ARG A 81 -4.59 -24.83 2.02
N ALA A 82 -4.26 -23.89 2.90
CA ALA A 82 -4.13 -24.16 4.33
C ALA A 82 -5.48 -24.60 4.94
N GLU A 83 -6.60 -24.00 4.52
CA GLU A 83 -7.94 -24.41 4.94
C GLU A 83 -8.30 -25.81 4.46
N ASP A 84 -8.01 -26.13 3.19
CA ASP A 84 -8.20 -27.47 2.64
C ASP A 84 -7.40 -28.51 3.41
N ILE A 85 -6.12 -28.21 3.70
CA ILE A 85 -5.24 -29.08 4.50
C ILE A 85 -5.81 -29.29 5.90
N ILE A 86 -6.23 -28.23 6.59
CA ILE A 86 -6.84 -28.33 7.93
C ILE A 86 -8.13 -29.17 7.88
N SER A 87 -8.97 -28.97 6.87
CA SER A 87 -10.20 -29.73 6.67
C SER A 87 -9.91 -31.22 6.46
N ILE A 88 -8.92 -31.57 5.63
CA ILE A 88 -8.49 -32.95 5.39
C ILE A 88 -7.91 -33.57 6.66
N MET A 89 -7.05 -32.84 7.38
CA MET A 89 -6.48 -33.32 8.64
C MET A 89 -7.58 -33.69 9.64
N THR A 90 -8.60 -32.84 9.78
CA THR A 90 -9.72 -33.06 10.70
C THR A 90 -10.63 -34.21 10.24
N ASN A 91 -11.07 -34.18 8.97
CA ASN A 91 -12.06 -35.12 8.46
C ASN A 91 -11.49 -36.52 8.24
N ALA A 92 -10.26 -36.63 7.72
CA ALA A 92 -9.59 -37.90 7.45
C ALA A 92 -8.68 -38.35 8.61
N LYS A 93 -8.59 -37.57 9.70
CA LYS A 93 -7.71 -37.82 10.87
C LYS A 93 -6.24 -38.02 10.45
N LEU A 94 -5.79 -37.23 9.49
CA LEU A 94 -4.43 -37.29 8.96
C LEU A 94 -3.52 -36.30 9.68
N SER A 95 -2.23 -36.65 9.77
CA SER A 95 -1.20 -35.68 10.15
C SER A 95 -1.00 -34.62 9.06
N LEU A 96 -0.42 -33.47 9.42
CA LEU A 96 -0.12 -32.39 8.48
C LEU A 96 0.69 -32.87 7.27
N ASN A 97 1.72 -33.69 7.49
CA ASN A 97 2.53 -34.22 6.40
C ASN A 97 1.74 -35.13 5.47
N GLN A 98 0.88 -36.00 6.01
CA GLN A 98 0.03 -36.88 5.20
C GLN A 98 -0.98 -36.09 4.37
N ALA A 99 -1.58 -35.03 4.93
CA ALA A 99 -2.50 -34.16 4.20
C ALA A 99 -1.79 -33.40 3.07
N LEU A 100 -0.58 -32.88 3.33
CA LEU A 100 0.24 -32.19 2.32
C LEU A 100 0.66 -33.14 1.19
N ASP A 101 1.04 -34.38 1.53
CA ASP A 101 1.39 -35.41 0.55
C ASP A 101 0.17 -35.83 -0.29
N MET A 102 -1.01 -35.96 0.34
CA MET A 102 -2.27 -36.28 -0.34
C MET A 102 -2.68 -35.20 -1.36
N LEU A 103 -2.45 -33.93 -1.04
CA LEU A 103 -2.68 -32.81 -1.97
C LEU A 103 -1.49 -32.55 -2.93
N GLY A 104 -0.43 -33.37 -2.85
CA GLY A 104 0.73 -33.24 -3.73
C GLY A 104 1.53 -31.95 -3.54
N VAL A 105 1.42 -31.29 -2.39
CA VAL A 105 2.09 -30.02 -2.09
C VAL A 105 3.58 -30.26 -1.83
N LYS A 106 4.43 -29.58 -2.62
CA LYS A 106 5.89 -29.79 -2.64
C LYS A 106 6.65 -28.46 -2.70
N GLY A 107 7.96 -28.52 -2.45
CA GLY A 107 8.86 -27.37 -2.57
C GLY A 107 8.56 -26.24 -1.59
N GLU A 108 8.82 -25.01 -2.02
CA GLU A 108 8.63 -23.80 -1.21
C GLU A 108 7.18 -23.62 -0.74
N GLU A 109 6.21 -23.98 -1.59
CA GLU A 109 4.79 -23.91 -1.29
C GLU A 109 4.42 -24.71 -0.03
N ARG A 110 5.04 -25.89 0.15
CA ARG A 110 4.83 -26.73 1.32
C ARG A 110 5.26 -26.02 2.61
N SER A 111 6.38 -25.30 2.58
CA SER A 111 6.87 -24.55 3.74
C SER A 111 5.91 -23.42 4.09
N LEU A 112 5.46 -22.66 3.09
CA LEU A 112 4.55 -21.53 3.29
C LEU A 112 3.20 -21.97 3.86
N ILE A 113 2.60 -23.01 3.30
CA ILE A 113 1.33 -23.57 3.79
C ILE A 113 1.50 -24.14 5.20
N THR A 114 2.61 -24.83 5.48
CA THR A 114 2.90 -25.37 6.82
C THR A 114 2.92 -24.27 7.89
N GLU A 115 3.60 -23.16 7.61
CA GLU A 115 3.66 -22.04 8.55
C GLU A 115 2.29 -21.35 8.74
N GLU A 116 1.51 -21.19 7.66
CA GLU A 116 0.16 -20.62 7.77
C GLU A 116 -0.80 -21.55 8.54
N VAL A 117 -0.74 -22.86 8.33
CA VAL A 117 -1.51 -23.86 9.10
C VAL A 117 -1.16 -23.78 10.59
N LYS A 118 0.13 -23.77 10.94
CA LYS A 118 0.58 -23.66 12.35
C LYS A 118 0.10 -22.36 12.99
N LYS A 119 0.22 -21.25 12.29
CA LYS A 119 -0.24 -19.94 12.75
C LYS A 119 -1.73 -19.94 13.06
N ARG A 120 -2.55 -20.55 12.19
CA ARG A 120 -4.00 -20.69 12.39
C ARG A 120 -4.34 -21.60 13.57
N GLN A 121 -3.65 -22.73 13.71
CA GLN A 121 -3.84 -23.61 14.87
C GLN A 121 -3.51 -22.91 16.20
N LYS A 122 -2.47 -22.07 16.22
CA LYS A 122 -2.12 -21.24 17.38
C LYS A 122 -3.13 -20.14 17.70
N ALA A 123 -3.90 -19.68 16.72
CA ALA A 123 -4.95 -18.68 16.94
C ALA A 123 -6.22 -19.28 17.56
N ILE A 124 -6.36 -20.61 17.55
CA ILE A 124 -7.53 -21.36 18.05
C ILE A 124 -7.24 -22.01 19.42
N SER A 125 -5.96 -22.09 19.83
CA SER A 125 -5.49 -22.58 21.13
C SER A 125 -5.41 -21.47 22.18
#